data_AF-A0A972ZNP6-F1
#
_entry.id   AF-A0A972ZNP6-F1
#
_cell.length_a   1.000
_cell.length_b   1.000
_cell.length_c   1.000
_cell.angle_alpha   90.00
_cell.angle_beta   90.00
_cell.angle_gamma   90.00
#
_symmetry.space_group_name_H-M   'P 1'
#
loop_
_entity.id
_entity.type
_entity.pdbx_description
1 polymer ?
#
loop_
_entity_poly.entity_id
_entity_poly.type
_entity_poly.pdbx_seq_one_letter_code
_entity_poly.pdbx_strand_id
1 'polypeptide(L)'
;MAGSTEIYICKPGQALTDGRVEYGEITTKTKAEGDAIERMRCDSSIGKIAYYAMSPNGDFKCIHTRHNPDAVLPTSKPPAGFAPRSAKPCGKKVAKPSLMDRALNLLR
;
A
#
# COMPACT_ATOMS: atom_id res chain seq x y z
N MET A 1 24.67 15.03 13.36
CA MET A 1 24.45 13.92 12.40
C MET A 1 23.57 14.46 11.28
N ALA A 2 24.11 14.63 10.08
CA ALA A 2 23.40 15.25 8.98
C ALA A 2 22.56 14.21 8.22
N GLY A 3 21.26 14.48 8.07
CA GLY A 3 20.46 14.13 6.89
C GLY A 3 20.47 12.69 6.38
N SER A 4 20.41 11.69 7.26
CA SER A 4 20.21 10.31 6.83
C SER A 4 18.80 10.12 6.26
N THR A 5 18.69 9.25 5.26
CA THR A 5 17.45 8.92 4.56
C THR A 5 17.13 7.47 4.83
N GLU A 6 15.93 7.19 5.30
CA GLU A 6 15.41 5.83 5.43
C GLU A 6 14.76 5.42 4.12
N ILE A 7 15.22 4.30 3.59
CA ILE A 7 14.80 3.72 2.32
C ILE A 7 14.07 2.43 2.64
N TYR A 8 12.75 2.45 2.49
CA TYR A 8 11.89 1.29 2.72
C TYR A 8 11.67 0.57 1.40
N ILE A 9 12.09 -0.68 1.31
CA ILE A 9 12.00 -1.54 0.13
C ILE A 9 11.01 -2.67 0.43
N CYS A 10 9.93 -2.71 -0.33
CA CYS A 10 8.83 -3.67 -0.16
C CYS A 10 8.71 -4.54 -1.41
N LYS A 11 8.50 -5.84 -1.18
CA LYS A 11 8.05 -6.76 -2.23
C LYS A 11 6.58 -6.48 -2.57
N PRO A 12 6.12 -6.86 -3.77
CA PRO A 12 4.73 -6.68 -4.15
C PRO A 12 3.80 -7.46 -3.19
N GLY A 13 2.78 -6.76 -2.66
CA GLY A 13 1.85 -7.29 -1.64
C GLY A 13 2.32 -7.18 -0.19
N GLN A 14 3.57 -6.76 0.06
CA GLN A 14 4.13 -6.60 1.40
C GLN A 14 3.77 -5.22 1.99
N ALA A 15 3.50 -5.16 3.30
CA ALA A 15 3.32 -3.89 3.99
C ALA A 15 4.66 -3.18 4.21
N LEU A 16 4.62 -1.85 4.35
CA LEU A 16 5.82 -1.02 4.52
C LEU A 16 6.63 -1.39 5.78
N THR A 17 5.95 -1.86 6.82
CA THR A 17 6.52 -2.29 8.10
C THR A 17 7.28 -3.62 8.03
N ASP A 18 6.87 -4.49 7.10
CA ASP A 18 7.51 -5.80 6.92
C ASP A 18 8.66 -5.73 5.90
N GLY A 19 8.77 -4.62 5.17
CA GLY A 19 9.79 -4.39 4.17
C GLY A 19 11.20 -4.27 4.75
N ARG A 20 12.20 -4.35 3.87
CA ARG A 20 13.59 -4.11 4.23
C ARG A 20 13.82 -2.60 4.36
N VAL A 21 14.43 -2.18 5.46
CA VAL A 21 14.84 -0.78 5.64
C VAL A 21 16.34 -0.68 5.41
N GLU A 22 16.74 0.28 4.60
CA GLU A 22 18.13 0.69 4.39
C GLU A 22 18.30 2.17 4.75
N TYR A 23 19.52 2.56 5.08
CA TYR A 23 19.87 3.94 5.38
C TYR A 23 20.84 4.46 4.34
N GLY A 24 20.64 5.70 3.88
CA GLY A 24 21.52 6.33 2.89
C GLY A 24 21.55 7.84 2.99
N GLU A 25 22.33 8.50 2.14
CA GLU A 25 22.51 9.96 2.12
C GLU A 25 21.79 10.60 0.93
N ILE A 26 20.53 10.20 0.70
CA ILE A 26 19.73 10.67 -0.44
C ILE A 26 18.81 11.80 0.01
N THR A 27 19.35 13.02 -0.01
CA THR A 27 18.66 14.19 0.55
C THR A 27 17.69 14.90 -0.40
N THR A 28 17.69 14.55 -1.70
CA THR A 28 16.87 15.23 -2.71
C THR A 28 15.94 14.28 -3.46
N LYS A 29 14.77 14.78 -3.85
CA LYS A 29 13.78 14.03 -4.63
C LYS A 29 14.37 13.47 -5.93
N THR A 30 15.16 14.26 -6.65
CA THR A 30 15.75 13.84 -7.93
C THR A 30 16.73 12.67 -7.77
N LYS A 31 17.55 12.68 -6.72
CA LYS A 31 18.44 11.55 -6.41
C LYS A 31 17.64 10.31 -6.00
N ALA A 32 16.61 10.49 -5.17
CA ALA A 32 15.73 9.39 -4.75
C ALA A 32 15.00 8.74 -5.92
N GLU A 33 14.56 9.53 -6.90
CA GLU A 33 13.92 9.03 -8.10
C GLU A 33 14.90 8.22 -8.97
N GLY A 34 16.12 8.72 -9.20
CA GLY A 34 17.16 8.00 -9.93
C GLY A 34 17.54 6.67 -9.27
N ASP A 35 17.78 6.68 -7.96
CA ASP A 35 18.10 5.48 -7.17
C ASP A 35 16.92 4.48 -7.18
N ALA A 36 15.68 4.96 -7.05
CA ALA A 36 14.49 4.11 -7.14
C ALA A 36 14.37 3.43 -8.51
N ILE A 37 14.66 4.15 -9.58
CA ILE A 37 14.65 3.63 -10.95
C ILE A 37 15.71 2.56 -11.12
N GLU A 38 16.94 2.85 -10.71
CA GLU A 38 18.06 1.92 -10.85
C GLU A 38 17.82 0.64 -10.06
N ARG A 39 17.36 0.75 -8.80
CA ARG A 39 17.04 -0.40 -7.95
C ARG A 39 15.93 -1.26 -8.55
N MET A 40 14.84 -0.66 -9.01
CA MET A 40 13.73 -1.40 -9.64
C MET A 40 14.13 -2.03 -10.98
N ARG A 41 15.11 -1.45 -11.67
CA ARG A 41 15.64 -2.02 -12.92
C ARG A 41 16.56 -3.21 -12.64
N CYS A 42 17.37 -3.15 -11.59
CA CYS A 42 18.27 -4.22 -11.19
C CYS A 42 17.54 -5.37 -10.48
N ASP A 43 16.53 -5.06 -9.67
CA ASP A 43 15.74 -6.03 -8.90
C ASP A 43 14.24 -5.87 -9.20
N SER A 44 13.74 -6.76 -10.06
CA SER A 44 12.33 -6.83 -10.44
C SER A 44 11.42 -7.39 -9.34
N SER A 45 11.97 -7.86 -8.23
CA SER A 45 11.19 -8.30 -7.07
C SER A 45 10.73 -7.14 -6.18
N ILE A 46 11.26 -5.93 -6.40
CA ILE A 46 10.85 -4.72 -5.68
C ILE A 46 9.51 -4.25 -6.24
N GLY A 47 8.47 -4.28 -5.38
CA GLY A 47 7.14 -3.78 -5.70
C GLY A 47 6.96 -2.31 -5.37
N LYS A 48 7.51 -1.86 -4.24
CA LYS A 48 7.42 -0.47 -3.80
C LYS A 48 8.67 -0.05 -3.06
N ILE A 49 9.11 1.18 -3.29
CA ILE A 49 10.21 1.80 -2.56
C ILE A 49 9.79 3.19 -2.08
N ALA A 50 10.13 3.54 -0.84
CA ALA A 50 9.81 4.83 -0.25
C ALA A 50 11.03 5.42 0.45
N TYR A 51 11.25 6.72 0.26
CA TYR A 51 12.40 7.45 0.79
C TYR A 51 11.90 8.50 1.77
N TYR A 52 12.40 8.45 3.00
CA TYR A 52 12.11 9.41 4.05
C TYR A 52 13.39 10.10 4.48
N ALA A 53 13.48 11.41 4.25
CA ALA A 53 14.58 12.21 4.78
C ALA A 53 14.35 12.45 6.27
N MET A 54 15.35 12.14 7.09
CA MET A 54 15.35 12.44 8.51
C MET A 54 16.08 13.76 8.77
N SER A 55 15.42 14.62 9.53
CA SER A 55 15.98 15.86 10.05
C SER A 55 16.75 15.55 11.34
N PRO A 56 17.77 16.36 11.69
CA PRO A 56 18.51 16.18 12.94
C PRO A 56 17.64 16.32 14.20
N ASN A 57 16.45 16.93 14.08
CA ASN A 57 15.49 17.11 15.17
C ASN A 57 14.59 15.89 15.39
N GLY A 58 14.73 14.82 14.58
CA GLY A 58 13.88 13.63 14.65
C GLY A 58 12.64 13.68 13.75
N ASP A 59 12.43 14.78 13.02
CA ASP A 59 11.36 14.86 12.02
C ASP A 59 11.70 14.03 10.78
N PHE A 60 10.72 13.29 10.26
CA PHE A 60 10.87 12.51 9.03
C PHE A 60 9.91 13.04 7.95
N LYS A 61 10.41 13.18 6.72
CA LYS A 61 9.62 13.65 5.57
C LYS A 61 9.79 12.70 4.39
N CYS A 62 8.68 12.23 3.84
CA CYS A 62 8.71 11.48 2.58
C CYS A 62 9.16 12.39 1.44
N ILE A 63 10.29 12.06 0.82
CA ILE A 63 10.84 12.80 -0.33
C ILE A 63 10.40 12.18 -1.65
N HIS A 64 10.25 10.85 -1.69
CA HIS A 64 9.84 10.13 -2.89
C HIS A 64 9.24 8.78 -2.53
N THR A 65 8.25 8.34 -3.31
CA THR A 65 7.73 6.98 -3.26
C THR A 65 7.50 6.53 -4.69
N ARG A 66 8.00 5.34 -5.03
CA ARG A 66 7.83 4.75 -6.35
C ARG A 66 7.22 3.37 -6.21
N HIS A 67 6.35 3.04 -7.15
CA HIS A 67 5.73 1.73 -7.28
C HIS A 67 6.15 1.13 -8.62
N ASN A 68 6.56 -0.13 -8.61
CA ASN A 68 6.87 -0.87 -9.82
C ASN A 68 5.63 -1.68 -10.22
N PRO A 69 4.90 -1.30 -11.28
CA PRO A 69 3.73 -2.04 -11.74
C PRO A 69 4.11 -3.42 -12.30
N ASP A 70 5.34 -3.58 -12.78
CA ASP A 70 5.86 -4.80 -13.39
C ASP A 70 6.46 -5.77 -12.36
N ALA A 71 6.41 -5.42 -11.07
CA ALA A 71 6.93 -6.28 -10.03
C ALA A 71 6.16 -7.61 -10.02
N VAL A 72 6.91 -8.72 -10.08
CA VAL A 72 6.33 -10.07 -10.09
C VAL A 72 5.61 -10.28 -8.77
N LEU A 73 4.29 -10.12 -8.79
CA LEU A 73 3.44 -10.44 -7.66
C LEU A 73 3.66 -11.93 -7.33
N PRO A 74 4.15 -12.30 -6.14
CA PRO A 74 3.94 -13.66 -5.69
C PRO A 74 2.42 -13.84 -5.71
N THR A 75 1.93 -14.87 -6.39
CA THR A 75 0.53 -15.31 -6.36
C THR A 75 0.16 -15.59 -4.91
N SER A 76 -0.16 -14.54 -4.19
CA SER A 76 -0.51 -14.57 -2.79
C SER A 76 -2.02 -14.59 -2.76
N LYS A 77 -2.55 -15.73 -2.32
CA LYS A 77 -3.92 -15.77 -1.78
C LYS A 77 -4.13 -14.52 -0.93
N PRO A 78 -5.25 -13.81 -1.07
CA PRO A 78 -5.48 -12.59 -0.32
C PRO A 78 -5.29 -12.89 1.17
N PRO A 79 -4.55 -12.06 1.92
CA PRO A 79 -4.37 -12.27 3.35
C PRO A 79 -5.75 -12.23 4.01
N ALA A 80 -6.12 -13.34 4.66
CA ALA A 80 -7.28 -13.43 5.53
C ALA A 80 -7.06 -12.49 6.72
N GLY A 81 -7.41 -11.21 6.58
CA GLY A 81 -7.24 -10.23 7.64
C GLY A 81 -7.24 -8.76 7.23
N PHE A 82 -7.06 -8.42 5.96
CA PHE A 82 -7.26 -7.04 5.50
C PHE A 82 -8.73 -6.78 5.20
N ALA A 83 -9.48 -6.36 6.22
CA ALA A 83 -10.70 -5.61 6.00
C ALA A 83 -10.34 -4.38 5.12
N PRO A 84 -10.99 -4.18 3.97
CA PRO A 84 -10.78 -2.98 3.18
C PRO A 84 -11.16 -1.77 4.03
N ARG A 85 -10.23 -0.82 4.22
CA ARG A 85 -10.57 0.50 4.76
C ARG A 85 -11.49 1.17 3.74
N SER A 86 -12.79 1.04 4.00
CA SER A 86 -13.86 1.98 3.68
C SER A 86 -13.56 2.89 2.49
N ALA A 87 -13.68 2.35 1.27
CA ALA A 87 -14.26 3.15 0.21
C ALA A 87 -15.65 3.55 0.69
N LYS A 88 -15.97 4.85 0.65
CA LYS A 88 -17.30 5.38 0.98
C LYS A 88 -18.37 4.50 0.33
N PRO A 89 -19.28 3.87 1.10
CA PRO A 89 -20.31 3.03 0.51
C PRO A 89 -21.35 3.94 -0.15
N CYS A 90 -21.32 4.05 -1.47
CA CYS A 90 -22.51 4.43 -2.22
C CYS A 90 -23.43 3.20 -2.21
N GLY A 91 -24.18 3.06 -1.11
CA GLY A 91 -25.04 1.91 -0.87
C GLY A 91 -26.18 1.85 -1.87
N LYS A 92 -26.20 0.80 -2.70
CA LYS A 92 -27.46 0.28 -3.24
C LYS A 92 -27.83 -0.93 -2.40
N LYS A 93 -28.74 -0.69 -1.45
CA LYS A 93 -29.35 -1.72 -0.59
C LYS A 93 -30.08 -2.71 -1.49
N VAL A 94 -29.69 -3.99 -1.45
CA VAL A 94 -30.48 -5.08 -2.02
C VAL A 94 -31.70 -5.25 -1.13
N ALA A 95 -32.87 -5.00 -1.71
CA ALA A 95 -34.16 -5.11 -1.05
C ALA A 95 -34.47 -6.57 -0.69
N LYS A 96 -34.89 -6.79 0.56
CA LYS A 96 -35.77 -7.91 0.92
C LYS A 96 -37.07 -7.29 1.46
N PRO A 97 -38.18 -7.24 0.71
CA PRO A 97 -39.49 -7.02 1.31
C PRO A 97 -39.86 -8.28 2.10
N SER A 98 -40.00 -8.23 3.43
CA SER A 98 -41.10 -7.67 4.22
C SER A 98 -42.24 -8.67 4.43
N LEU A 99 -42.64 -8.78 5.70
CA LEU A 99 -43.66 -9.61 6.36
C LEU A 99 -45.11 -9.56 5.80
N MET A 100 -45.29 -9.39 4.49
CA MET A 100 -46.61 -9.49 3.83
C MET A 100 -46.83 -10.84 3.14
N ASP A 101 -45.84 -11.75 3.15
CA ASP A 101 -45.97 -13.12 2.62
C ASP A 101 -46.82 -14.07 3.51
N ARG A 102 -47.55 -13.52 4.48
CA ARG A 102 -48.46 -14.27 5.37
C ARG A 102 -49.93 -14.17 4.96
N ALA A 103 -50.23 -13.49 3.86
CA ALA A 103 -51.59 -13.31 3.34
C ALA A 103 -52.04 -14.41 2.34
N LEU A 104 -51.14 -15.30 1.90
CA LEU A 104 -51.48 -16.43 1.01
C LEU A 104 -51.71 -17.74 1.78
N ASN A 105 -52.25 -17.67 2.99
CA ASN A 105 -52.69 -18.84 3.76
C ASN A 105 -54.10 -18.65 4.36
N LEU A 106 -54.89 -17.73 3.77
CA LEU A 106 -56.24 -17.37 4.21
C LEU A 106 -57.21 -17.11 3.04
N LEU A 107 -56.88 -17.62 1.85
CA LEU A 107 -57.88 -18.05 0.86
C LEU A 107 -57.97 -19.58 1.06
N ARG A 108 -59.06 -20.18 1.52
CA ARG A 108 -60.46 -19.89 1.20
C ARG A 108 -60.73 -19.97 -0.30
#